data_AF-A0A1Q5UEQ8-F1
#
_entry.id   AF-A0A1Q5UEQ8-F1
#
_cell.length_a   1.000
_cell.length_b   1.000
_cell.length_c   1.000
_cell.angle_alpha   90.00
_cell.angle_beta   90.00
_cell.angle_gamma   90.00
#
_symmetry.space_group_name_H-M   'P 1'
#
loop_
_entity.id
_entity.type
_entity.pdbx_description
1 polymer ?
#
loop_
_entity_poly.entity_id
_entity_poly.type
_entity_poly.pdbx_seq_one_letter_code
_entity_poly.pdbx_strand_id
1 'polypeptide(L)'
;MKLYGFVTELYSYIVLCNTITPFGMNSNRTLTHDSFLQSLDDLQDFGAFGVMFSGGHGLFELISLISLFAASQESLPSINGAADPERYEIYEQLKSRIINWNPQPTEYNEYELLPGCRATLEFCRQASLLFLETAMSPFSKYDTARICHLQPLLDVAISYMPQILPSKFSCIVMWPLMIIGSCLVEEDQRMAMKDALLHNQYMMRNTAQASNLLELLWRDPDEYAIGPYGLGLLMENYKLDYGVI
;
A
#
# COMPACT_ATOMS: atom_id res chain seq x y z
N MET A 1 -28.89 7.90 -6.80
CA MET A 1 -27.69 7.39 -7.49
C MET A 1 -26.40 8.06 -7.04
N LYS A 2 -26.27 9.41 -6.99
CA LYS A 2 -25.03 10.07 -6.54
C LYS A 2 -24.58 9.70 -5.12
N LEU A 3 -25.50 9.67 -4.14
CA LEU A 3 -25.18 9.27 -2.76
C LEU A 3 -24.69 7.81 -2.69
N TYR A 4 -25.29 6.91 -3.47
CA TYR A 4 -24.88 5.52 -3.54
C TYR A 4 -23.44 5.41 -4.07
N GLY A 5 -23.14 6.04 -5.22
CA GLY A 5 -21.79 6.07 -5.76
C GLY A 5 -20.75 6.61 -4.79
N PHE A 6 -21.06 7.71 -4.09
CA PHE A 6 -20.19 8.27 -3.07
C PHE A 6 -19.94 7.32 -1.91
N VAL A 7 -20.98 6.69 -1.37
CA VAL A 7 -20.85 5.73 -0.26
C VAL A 7 -20.06 4.51 -0.69
N THR A 8 -20.27 4.02 -1.92
CA THR A 8 -19.50 2.88 -2.44
C THR A 8 -18.03 3.26 -2.68
N GLU A 9 -17.73 4.45 -3.22
CA GLU A 9 -16.34 4.92 -3.37
C GLU A 9 -15.65 5.09 -2.01
N LEU A 10 -16.35 5.66 -1.02
CA LEU A 10 -15.86 5.78 0.36
C LEU A 10 -15.60 4.42 0.98
N TYR A 11 -16.52 3.46 0.81
CA TYR A 11 -16.33 2.10 1.28
C TYR A 11 -15.10 1.46 0.63
N SER A 12 -14.98 1.54 -0.71
CA SER A 12 -13.81 1.02 -1.43
C SER A 12 -12.53 1.63 -0.90
N TYR A 13 -12.50 2.95 -0.73
CA TYR A 13 -11.34 3.64 -0.19
C TYR A 13 -10.97 3.13 1.21
N ILE A 14 -11.96 2.97 2.09
CA ILE A 14 -11.75 2.46 3.45
C ILE A 14 -11.16 1.04 3.42
N VAL A 15 -11.76 0.12 2.66
CA VAL A 15 -11.30 -1.27 2.63
C VAL A 15 -9.90 -1.38 2.00
N LEU A 16 -9.68 -0.71 0.87
CA LEU A 16 -8.39 -0.75 0.16
C LEU A 16 -7.27 -0.13 1.01
N CYS A 17 -7.47 1.04 1.58
CA CYS A 17 -6.47 1.69 2.45
C CYS A 17 -6.20 0.89 3.72
N ASN A 18 -7.18 0.13 4.20
CA ASN A 18 -6.93 -0.77 5.32
C ASN A 18 -6.18 -2.04 4.92
N THR A 19 -6.02 -2.35 3.63
CA THR A 19 -5.32 -3.55 3.16
C THR A 19 -3.79 -3.35 3.17
N ILE A 20 -3.20 -3.34 4.37
CA ILE A 20 -1.75 -3.17 4.61
C ILE A 20 -0.99 -4.48 4.82
N THR A 21 -1.69 -5.61 4.82
CA THR A 21 -1.15 -6.97 4.96
C THR A 21 -1.76 -7.86 3.86
N PRO A 22 -1.14 -9.01 3.53
CA PRO A 22 -1.76 -10.03 2.69
C PRO A 22 -3.15 -10.42 3.19
N PHE A 23 -4.05 -10.76 2.25
CA PHE A 23 -5.43 -11.12 2.57
C PHE A 23 -5.49 -12.37 3.46
N GLY A 24 -6.36 -12.35 4.47
CA GLY A 24 -6.56 -13.48 5.37
C GLY A 24 -5.43 -13.75 6.38
N MET A 25 -4.33 -12.98 6.33
CA MET A 25 -3.15 -13.22 7.18
C MET A 25 -3.36 -12.88 8.65
N ASN A 26 -4.17 -11.86 8.95
CA ASN A 26 -4.51 -11.47 10.32
C ASN A 26 -5.96 -11.87 10.62
N SER A 27 -6.12 -12.84 11.52
CA SER A 27 -7.41 -13.42 11.87
C SER A 27 -8.33 -12.44 12.61
N ASN A 28 -7.75 -11.41 13.23
CA ASN A 28 -8.49 -10.35 13.93
C ASN A 28 -9.06 -9.29 12.98
N ARG A 29 -8.63 -9.27 11.70
CA ARG A 29 -9.12 -8.30 10.72
C ARG A 29 -10.22 -8.89 9.85
N THR A 30 -11.43 -8.38 10.03
CA THR A 30 -12.59 -8.72 9.21
C THR A 30 -12.67 -7.83 7.96
N LEU A 31 -11.58 -7.76 7.18
CA LEU A 31 -11.64 -7.08 5.88
C LEU A 31 -12.36 -7.98 4.88
N THR A 32 -13.52 -7.53 4.42
CA THR A 32 -14.28 -8.18 3.36
C THR A 32 -13.56 -7.99 2.02
N HIS A 33 -13.26 -9.09 1.35
CA HIS A 33 -12.79 -9.03 -0.04
C HIS A 33 -13.99 -9.11 -0.97
N ASP A 34 -14.60 -7.97 -1.27
CA ASP A 34 -15.66 -7.91 -2.28
C ASP A 34 -15.05 -7.90 -3.69
N SER A 35 -15.63 -8.68 -4.60
CA SER A 35 -15.12 -8.81 -5.97
C SER A 35 -15.09 -7.47 -6.73
N PHE A 36 -16.01 -6.55 -6.41
CA PHE A 36 -16.04 -5.22 -7.03
C PHE A 36 -14.86 -4.33 -6.63
N LEU A 37 -14.08 -4.67 -5.60
CA LEU A 37 -12.87 -3.92 -5.26
C LEU A 37 -11.71 -4.20 -6.25
N GLN A 38 -11.86 -5.19 -7.13
CA GLN A 38 -10.88 -5.52 -8.17
C GLN A 38 -11.02 -4.63 -9.42
N SER A 39 -12.16 -3.96 -9.62
CA SER A 39 -12.42 -2.97 -10.67
C SER A 39 -13.49 -2.00 -10.18
N LEU A 40 -13.14 -0.71 -10.13
CA LEU A 40 -14.03 0.38 -9.74
C LEU A 40 -14.72 1.00 -10.97
N ASP A 41 -14.65 0.37 -12.14
CA ASP A 41 -15.22 0.90 -13.39
C ASP A 41 -16.74 1.12 -13.27
N ASP A 42 -17.44 0.20 -12.60
CA ASP A 42 -18.87 0.32 -12.33
C ASP A 42 -19.23 1.58 -11.53
N LEU A 43 -18.27 2.15 -10.78
CA LEU A 43 -18.49 3.37 -10.01
C LEU A 43 -18.51 4.62 -10.88
N GLN A 44 -17.92 4.60 -12.09
CA GLN A 44 -17.85 5.74 -13.01
C GLN A 44 -19.25 6.22 -13.43
N ASP A 45 -20.21 5.30 -13.55
CA ASP A 45 -21.59 5.59 -13.92
C ASP A 45 -22.37 6.31 -12.81
N PHE A 46 -21.85 6.29 -11.58
CA PHE A 46 -22.42 7.03 -10.47
C PHE A 46 -21.65 8.34 -10.34
N GLY A 47 -22.26 9.47 -10.72
CA GLY A 47 -21.63 10.80 -10.83
C GLY A 47 -21.06 11.46 -9.54
N ALA A 48 -20.54 10.70 -8.60
CA ALA A 48 -19.63 11.09 -7.52
C ALA A 48 -18.26 10.38 -7.62
N PHE A 49 -18.00 9.60 -8.69
CA PHE A 49 -16.70 8.97 -8.94
C PHE A 49 -15.58 10.01 -9.03
N GLY A 50 -14.48 9.78 -8.32
CA GLY A 50 -13.31 10.65 -8.41
C GLY A 50 -12.86 11.25 -7.08
N VAL A 51 -13.78 11.35 -6.12
CA VAL A 51 -13.65 12.25 -4.98
C VAL A 51 -12.61 11.73 -3.99
N MET A 52 -12.62 10.42 -3.71
CA MET A 52 -11.75 9.83 -2.69
C MET A 52 -10.35 9.52 -3.20
N PHE A 53 -10.23 9.05 -4.46
CA PHE A 53 -8.98 8.51 -4.98
C PHE A 53 -8.12 9.55 -5.72
N SER A 54 -8.59 10.79 -5.90
CA SER A 54 -7.82 11.88 -6.55
C SER A 54 -7.26 11.50 -7.94
N GLY A 55 -8.03 10.72 -8.72
CA GLY A 55 -7.61 10.21 -10.04
C GLY A 55 -6.72 8.95 -10.00
N GLY A 56 -6.50 8.38 -8.81
CA GLY A 56 -5.68 7.19 -8.56
C GLY A 56 -6.41 5.85 -8.62
N HIS A 57 -7.68 5.79 -9.04
CA HIS A 57 -8.54 4.59 -8.91
C HIS A 57 -7.88 3.29 -9.36
N GLY A 58 -7.28 3.29 -10.55
CA GLY A 58 -6.57 2.11 -11.08
C GLY A 58 -5.36 1.67 -10.24
N LEU A 59 -4.69 2.57 -9.50
CA LEU A 59 -3.65 2.19 -8.53
C LEU A 59 -4.25 1.58 -7.27
N PHE A 60 -5.39 2.10 -6.80
CA PHE A 60 -6.03 1.60 -5.58
C PHE A 60 -6.67 0.22 -5.80
N GLU A 61 -7.25 -0.04 -6.98
CA GLU A 61 -7.72 -1.39 -7.38
C GLU A 61 -6.61 -2.45 -7.29
N LEU A 62 -5.38 -2.07 -7.66
CA LEU A 62 -4.24 -2.97 -7.61
C LEU A 62 -3.91 -3.40 -6.18
N ILE A 63 -4.30 -2.65 -5.14
CA ILE A 63 -4.08 -3.04 -3.73
C ILE A 63 -4.77 -4.36 -3.43
N SER A 64 -6.06 -4.51 -3.80
CA SER A 64 -6.80 -5.76 -3.61
C SER A 64 -6.17 -6.92 -4.38
N LEU A 65 -5.78 -6.69 -5.63
CA LEU A 65 -5.18 -7.72 -6.48
C LEU A 65 -3.82 -8.20 -5.94
N ILE A 66 -2.97 -7.27 -5.49
CA ILE A 66 -1.67 -7.60 -4.87
C ILE A 66 -1.88 -8.34 -3.55
N SER A 67 -2.86 -7.92 -2.74
CA SER A 67 -3.15 -8.56 -1.45
C SER A 67 -3.62 -10.01 -1.61
N LEU A 68 -4.48 -10.28 -2.60
CA LEU A 68 -4.88 -11.64 -2.96
C LEU A 68 -3.71 -12.46 -3.52
N PHE A 69 -2.90 -11.85 -4.39
CA PHE A 69 -1.71 -12.48 -4.93
C PHE A 69 -0.72 -12.87 -3.83
N ALA A 70 -0.54 -12.02 -2.81
CA ALA A 70 0.28 -12.32 -1.65
C ALA A 70 -0.30 -13.52 -0.85
N ALA A 71 -1.61 -13.54 -0.63
CA ALA A 71 -2.29 -14.59 0.13
C ALA A 71 -2.25 -15.97 -0.56
N SER A 72 -2.27 -16.01 -1.90
CA SER A 72 -2.24 -17.28 -2.64
C SER A 72 -0.93 -18.05 -2.47
N GLN A 73 0.11 -17.44 -1.91
CA GLN A 73 1.39 -18.08 -1.66
C GLN A 73 1.31 -19.25 -0.66
N GLU A 74 0.51 -19.12 0.41
CA GLU A 74 0.39 -20.17 1.44
C GLU A 74 -0.36 -21.41 0.94
N SER A 75 -1.13 -21.26 -0.14
CA SER A 75 -1.98 -22.33 -0.69
C SER A 75 -1.24 -23.31 -1.62
N LEU A 76 0.00 -23.01 -2.01
CA LEU A 76 0.77 -23.79 -2.98
C LEU A 76 1.94 -24.50 -2.30
N PRO A 77 1.82 -25.79 -1.92
CA PRO A 77 2.98 -26.59 -1.54
C PRO A 77 3.86 -26.77 -2.78
N SER A 78 4.99 -26.07 -2.84
CA SER A 78 5.98 -26.29 -3.91
C SER A 78 6.65 -27.64 -3.68
N ILE A 79 6.10 -28.69 -4.31
CA ILE A 79 6.59 -30.08 -4.18
C ILE A 79 8.07 -30.21 -4.62
N ASN A 80 8.62 -29.25 -5.37
CA ASN A 80 9.99 -29.29 -5.89
C ASN A 80 10.76 -27.96 -5.81
N GLY A 81 10.30 -26.95 -5.07
CA GLY A 81 11.00 -25.64 -4.97
C GLY A 81 11.15 -24.85 -6.28
N ALA A 82 10.52 -25.30 -7.38
CA ALA A 82 10.48 -24.57 -8.64
C ALA A 82 9.47 -23.42 -8.56
N ALA A 83 9.86 -22.25 -9.07
CA ALA A 83 8.98 -21.10 -9.18
C ALA A 83 7.77 -21.46 -10.06
N ASP A 84 6.57 -21.26 -9.54
CA ASP A 84 5.32 -21.46 -10.27
C ASP A 84 5.24 -20.48 -11.45
N PRO A 85 5.26 -20.97 -12.72
CA PRO A 85 5.23 -20.12 -13.89
C PRO A 85 3.97 -19.24 -13.95
N GLU A 86 2.82 -19.76 -13.48
CA GLU A 86 1.55 -19.01 -13.47
C GLU A 86 1.63 -17.85 -12.48
N ARG A 87 2.22 -18.08 -11.30
CA ARG A 87 2.46 -17.01 -10.31
C ARG A 87 3.39 -15.93 -10.87
N TYR A 88 4.45 -16.31 -11.56
CA TYR A 88 5.37 -15.35 -12.18
C TYR A 88 4.67 -14.53 -13.27
N GLU A 89 3.80 -15.15 -14.08
CA GLU A 89 3.01 -14.45 -15.08
C GLU A 89 2.07 -13.41 -14.45
N ILE A 90 1.36 -13.77 -13.37
CA ILE A 90 0.49 -12.84 -12.64
C ILE A 90 1.32 -11.67 -12.05
N TYR A 91 2.48 -11.96 -11.48
CA TYR A 91 3.40 -10.94 -10.98
C TYR A 91 3.81 -9.95 -12.09
N GLU A 92 4.25 -10.44 -13.24
CA GLU A 92 4.65 -9.59 -14.38
C GLU A 92 3.48 -8.78 -14.92
N GLN A 93 2.27 -9.36 -14.99
CA GLN A 93 1.06 -8.65 -15.39
C GLN A 93 0.73 -7.50 -14.42
N LEU A 94 0.75 -7.75 -13.11
CA LEU A 94 0.51 -6.72 -12.09
C LEU A 94 1.59 -5.64 -12.13
N LYS A 95 2.86 -6.03 -12.22
CA LYS A 95 4.00 -5.11 -12.31
C LYS A 95 3.90 -4.21 -13.54
N SER A 96 3.59 -4.79 -14.70
CA SER A 96 3.35 -4.05 -15.93
C SER A 96 2.20 -3.05 -15.79
N ARG A 97 1.09 -3.44 -15.15
CA ARG A 97 -0.03 -2.54 -14.86
C ARG A 97 0.39 -1.36 -13.98
N ILE A 98 1.19 -1.59 -12.93
CA ILE A 98 1.66 -0.52 -12.03
C ILE A 98 2.62 0.43 -12.76
N ILE A 99 3.60 -0.11 -13.50
CA ILE A 99 4.63 0.69 -14.19
C ILE A 99 4.00 1.55 -15.30
N ASN A 100 3.10 0.96 -16.09
CA ASN A 100 2.45 1.62 -17.21
C ASN A 100 1.20 2.41 -16.81
N TRP A 101 0.86 2.44 -15.52
CA TRP A 101 -0.26 3.24 -15.04
C TRP A 101 0.03 4.73 -15.27
N ASN A 102 -1.01 5.45 -15.69
CA ASN A 102 -0.99 6.89 -15.90
C ASN A 102 -2.32 7.46 -15.41
N PRO A 103 -2.35 8.59 -14.69
CA PRO A 103 -3.60 9.24 -14.31
C PRO A 103 -4.46 9.53 -15.54
N GLN A 104 -5.72 9.11 -15.51
CA GLN A 104 -6.65 9.46 -16.57
C GLN A 104 -6.98 10.96 -16.50
N PRO A 105 -7.09 11.64 -17.66
CA PRO A 105 -7.55 13.02 -17.70
C PRO A 105 -9.02 13.06 -17.27
N THR A 106 -9.28 13.43 -16.01
CA THR A 106 -10.65 13.70 -15.55
C THR A 106 -11.21 14.94 -16.25
N GLU A 107 -12.51 14.98 -16.51
CA GLU A 107 -13.23 16.12 -17.11
C GLU A 107 -13.01 17.45 -16.36
N TYR A 108 -12.53 17.39 -15.11
CA TYR A 108 -11.95 18.51 -14.36
C TYR A 108 -10.52 18.84 -14.84
N ASN A 109 -10.37 19.02 -16.15
CA ASN A 109 -9.16 19.53 -16.79
C ASN A 109 -9.10 21.05 -16.57
N GLU A 110 -8.08 21.55 -15.86
CA GLU A 110 -7.36 22.81 -16.18
C GLU A 110 -6.33 23.24 -15.13
N TYR A 111 -6.33 22.66 -13.94
CA TYR A 111 -5.22 22.85 -13.02
C TYR A 111 -4.22 21.73 -13.25
N GLU A 112 -3.01 22.07 -13.68
CA GLU A 112 -1.82 21.23 -13.54
C GLU A 112 -2.00 20.33 -12.32
N LEU A 113 -1.89 19.01 -12.49
CA LEU A 113 -1.94 18.07 -11.38
C LEU A 113 -0.96 18.62 -10.34
N LEU A 114 -1.50 19.28 -9.28
CA LEU A 114 -0.71 20.12 -8.38
C LEU A 114 0.53 19.31 -7.98
N PRO A 115 1.73 19.90 -7.86
CA PRO A 115 2.94 19.12 -7.59
C PRO A 115 2.76 18.08 -6.46
N GLY A 116 2.02 18.44 -5.41
CA GLY A 116 1.62 17.51 -4.34
C GLY A 116 0.69 16.36 -4.75
N CYS A 117 -0.25 16.56 -5.68
CA CYS A 117 -1.09 15.49 -6.24
C CYS A 117 -0.25 14.50 -7.04
N ARG A 118 0.60 15.01 -7.94
CA ARG A 118 1.52 14.17 -8.74
C ARG A 118 2.43 13.36 -7.86
N ALA A 119 3.07 14.01 -6.89
CA ALA A 119 3.93 13.35 -5.92
C ALA A 119 3.16 12.29 -5.12
N THR A 120 1.92 12.57 -4.73
CA THR A 120 1.07 11.62 -3.99
C THR A 120 0.74 10.37 -4.81
N LEU A 121 0.35 10.53 -6.07
CA LEU A 121 0.03 9.38 -6.94
C LEU A 121 1.27 8.56 -7.25
N GLU A 122 2.41 9.22 -7.44
CA GLU A 122 3.70 8.53 -7.62
C GLU A 122 4.13 7.77 -6.37
N PHE A 123 3.92 8.36 -5.19
CA PHE A 123 4.15 7.70 -3.90
C PHE A 123 3.27 6.46 -3.70
N CYS A 124 2.00 6.54 -4.10
CA CYS A 124 1.10 5.38 -4.13
C CYS A 124 1.61 4.31 -5.11
N ARG A 125 2.10 4.71 -6.30
CA ARG A 125 2.66 3.80 -7.30
C ARG A 125 3.90 3.05 -6.75
N GLN A 126 4.81 3.76 -6.08
CA GLN A 126 5.98 3.13 -5.44
C GLN A 126 5.57 2.15 -4.34
N ALA A 127 4.59 2.51 -3.51
CA ALA A 127 4.05 1.60 -2.50
C ALA A 127 3.43 0.34 -3.11
N SER A 128 2.65 0.47 -4.19
CA SER A 128 2.11 -0.70 -4.90
C SER A 128 3.20 -1.59 -5.48
N LEU A 129 4.27 -1.02 -6.05
CA LEU A 129 5.42 -1.80 -6.49
C LEU A 129 6.09 -2.54 -5.33
N LEU A 130 6.34 -1.86 -4.21
CA LEU A 130 6.94 -2.46 -3.02
C LEU A 130 6.07 -3.59 -2.46
N PHE A 131 4.75 -3.40 -2.38
CA PHE A 131 3.85 -4.46 -1.93
C PHE A 131 3.94 -5.67 -2.87
N LEU A 132 3.91 -5.46 -4.19
CA LEU A 132 4.03 -6.55 -5.15
C LEU A 132 5.39 -7.26 -5.10
N GLU A 133 6.49 -6.51 -5.04
CA GLU A 133 7.85 -7.04 -4.97
C GLU A 133 8.02 -7.92 -3.72
N THR A 134 7.48 -7.49 -2.58
CA THR A 134 7.50 -8.25 -1.32
C THR A 134 6.49 -9.40 -1.27
N ALA A 135 5.41 -9.34 -2.06
CA ALA A 135 4.41 -10.39 -2.16
C ALA A 135 4.86 -11.62 -2.97
N MET A 136 5.94 -11.52 -3.76
CA MET A 136 6.42 -12.66 -4.55
C MET A 136 6.85 -13.84 -3.66
N SER A 137 7.56 -13.53 -2.57
CA SER A 137 7.91 -14.44 -1.50
C SER A 137 8.36 -13.69 -0.22
N PRO A 138 8.05 -14.20 0.99
CA PRO A 138 8.70 -13.74 2.21
C PRO A 138 10.21 -13.83 2.05
N PHE A 139 10.89 -12.84 2.59
CA PHE A 139 12.34 -12.79 2.61
C PHE A 139 12.77 -12.27 3.98
N SER A 140 13.97 -12.66 4.38
CA SER A 140 14.58 -12.23 5.63
C SER A 140 15.08 -10.80 5.48
N LYS A 141 15.00 -9.99 6.54
CA LYS A 141 15.65 -8.67 6.64
C LYS A 141 17.18 -8.73 6.60
N TYR A 142 17.75 -9.93 6.54
CA TYR A 142 19.17 -10.16 6.28
C TYR A 142 19.48 -10.55 4.83
N ASP A 143 18.46 -10.70 3.98
CA ASP A 143 18.61 -10.92 2.54
C ASP A 143 19.04 -9.61 1.85
N THR A 144 20.36 -9.39 1.84
CA THR A 144 20.95 -8.18 1.28
C THR A 144 20.67 -8.01 -0.21
N ALA A 145 20.49 -9.09 -0.97
CA ALA A 145 20.20 -9.00 -2.40
C ALA A 145 18.79 -8.43 -2.63
N ARG A 146 17.80 -8.93 -1.89
CA ARG A 146 16.43 -8.41 -1.94
C ARG A 146 16.35 -6.99 -1.41
N ILE A 147 17.04 -6.67 -0.31
CA ILE A 147 17.08 -5.31 0.23
C ILE A 147 17.69 -4.32 -0.76
N CYS A 148 18.85 -4.66 -1.36
CA CYS A 148 19.48 -3.84 -2.38
C CYS A 148 18.57 -3.63 -3.60
N HIS A 149 17.74 -4.62 -3.96
CA HIS A 149 16.75 -4.49 -5.04
C HIS A 149 15.60 -3.54 -4.69
N LEU A 150 15.14 -3.53 -3.43
CA LEU A 150 14.06 -2.65 -2.97
C LEU A 150 14.53 -1.21 -2.70
N GLN A 151 15.78 -1.00 -2.32
CA GLN A 151 16.30 0.30 -1.88
C GLN A 151 16.04 1.45 -2.87
N PRO A 152 16.26 1.29 -4.20
CA PRO A 152 15.97 2.36 -5.15
C PRO A 152 14.49 2.79 -5.18
N LEU A 153 13.55 1.85 -4.96
CA LEU A 153 12.12 2.17 -4.87
C LEU A 153 11.82 2.96 -3.59
N LEU A 154 12.46 2.59 -2.48
CA LEU A 154 12.35 3.29 -1.19
C LEU A 154 12.91 4.71 -1.30
N ASP A 155 14.09 4.88 -1.88
CA ASP A 155 14.74 6.19 -2.06
C ASP A 155 13.86 7.14 -2.87
N VAL A 156 13.31 6.64 -3.99
CA VAL A 156 12.39 7.40 -4.84
C VAL A 156 11.13 7.77 -4.04
N ALA A 157 10.54 6.82 -3.30
CA ALA A 157 9.35 7.08 -2.51
C ALA A 157 9.58 8.14 -1.43
N ILE A 158 10.66 8.02 -0.64
CA ILE A 158 11.02 8.98 0.42
C ILE A 158 11.24 10.38 -0.17
N SER A 159 11.80 10.49 -1.38
CA SER A 159 12.05 11.78 -2.04
C SER A 159 10.79 12.60 -2.32
N TYR A 160 9.60 11.97 -2.38
CA TYR A 160 8.33 12.66 -2.58
C TYR A 160 7.72 13.23 -1.29
N MET A 161 8.12 12.72 -0.12
CA MET A 161 7.51 13.11 1.17
C MET A 161 7.54 14.63 1.42
N PRO A 162 8.63 15.38 1.16
CA PRO A 162 8.64 16.83 1.36
C PRO A 162 7.60 17.60 0.53
N GLN A 163 7.19 17.07 -0.62
CA GLN A 163 6.15 17.66 -1.48
C GLN A 163 4.73 17.25 -1.03
N ILE A 164 4.58 16.04 -0.49
CA ILE A 164 3.29 15.46 -0.11
C ILE A 164 2.82 15.99 1.23
N LEU A 165 3.67 15.92 2.26
CA LEU A 165 3.30 16.19 3.66
C LEU A 165 2.67 17.58 3.88
N PRO A 166 3.16 18.69 3.30
CA PRO A 166 2.53 20.00 3.44
C PRO A 166 1.31 20.20 2.52
N SER A 167 1.03 19.26 1.61
CA SER A 167 -0.08 19.38 0.67
C SER A 167 -1.38 18.85 1.27
N LYS A 168 -2.52 19.29 0.71
CA LYS A 168 -3.84 18.73 1.07
C LYS A 168 -3.99 17.24 0.78
N PHE A 169 -3.12 16.66 -0.06
CA PHE A 169 -3.16 15.25 -0.45
C PHE A 169 -2.51 14.32 0.58
N SER A 170 -1.91 14.86 1.65
CA SER A 170 -1.35 14.01 2.71
C SER A 170 -2.43 13.23 3.50
N CYS A 171 -3.71 13.55 3.33
CA CYS A 171 -4.80 12.77 3.91
C CYS A 171 -4.97 11.38 3.27
N ILE A 172 -4.50 11.17 2.03
CA ILE A 172 -4.67 9.89 1.32
C ILE A 172 -3.43 8.99 1.32
N VAL A 173 -2.34 9.42 1.96
CA VAL A 173 -1.05 8.69 1.91
C VAL A 173 -0.78 7.78 3.10
N MET A 174 -1.76 7.56 3.98
CA MET A 174 -1.53 6.67 5.12
C MET A 174 -1.25 5.22 4.69
N TRP A 175 -1.99 4.69 3.72
CA TRP A 175 -1.71 3.35 3.17
C TRP A 175 -0.28 3.24 2.60
N PRO A 176 0.17 4.10 1.67
CA PRO A 176 1.51 3.99 1.14
C PRO A 176 2.61 4.24 2.20
N LEU A 177 2.37 5.11 3.20
CA LEU A 177 3.29 5.28 4.34
C LEU A 177 3.49 3.97 5.11
N MET A 178 2.41 3.20 5.34
CA MET A 178 2.51 1.91 6.02
C MET A 178 3.29 0.88 5.20
N ILE A 179 3.00 0.77 3.91
CA ILE A 179 3.68 -0.18 3.03
C ILE A 179 5.17 0.16 2.92
N ILE A 180 5.50 1.41 2.56
CA ILE A 180 6.88 1.87 2.41
C ILE A 180 7.62 1.75 3.75
N GLY A 181 7.01 2.27 4.82
CA GLY A 181 7.57 2.23 6.17
C GLY A 181 7.89 0.82 6.63
N SER A 182 7.05 -0.16 6.30
CA SER A 182 7.27 -1.55 6.67
C SER A 182 8.49 -2.18 5.98
N CYS A 183 8.89 -1.65 4.82
CA CYS A 183 10.04 -2.12 4.05
C CYS A 183 11.35 -1.40 4.39
N LEU A 184 11.33 -0.35 5.22
CA LEU A 184 12.52 0.45 5.52
C LEU A 184 13.54 -0.32 6.36
N VAL A 185 14.80 -0.28 5.95
CA VAL A 185 15.95 -0.86 6.67
C VAL A 185 16.90 0.21 7.18
N GLU A 186 17.12 1.28 6.42
CA GLU A 186 18.02 2.37 6.79
C GLU A 186 17.46 3.24 7.92
N GLU A 187 18.30 3.51 8.92
CA GLU A 187 17.87 4.24 10.12
C GLU A 187 17.44 5.68 9.82
N ASP A 188 18.15 6.37 8.92
CA ASP A 188 17.81 7.75 8.53
C ASP A 188 16.42 7.82 7.87
N GLN A 189 16.09 6.84 7.04
CA GLN A 189 14.77 6.76 6.40
C GLN A 189 13.67 6.42 7.40
N ARG A 190 13.94 5.51 8.35
CA ARG A 190 13.02 5.18 9.45
C ARG A 190 12.75 6.39 10.32
N MET A 191 13.78 7.18 10.64
CA MET A 191 13.64 8.42 11.40
C MET A 191 12.85 9.47 10.63
N ALA A 192 13.08 9.64 9.33
CA ALA A 192 12.28 10.53 8.50
C ALA A 192 10.79 10.10 8.43
N MET A 193 10.53 8.80 8.28
CA MET A 193 9.18 8.22 8.29
C MET A 193 8.47 8.46 9.63
N LYS A 194 9.17 8.21 10.74
CA LYS A 194 8.67 8.45 12.10
C LYS A 194 8.35 9.92 12.32
N ASP A 195 9.25 10.81 11.94
CA ASP A 195 9.05 12.26 12.05
C ASP A 195 7.81 12.72 11.26
N ALA A 196 7.68 12.24 10.02
CA ALA A 196 6.52 12.54 9.17
C ALA A 196 5.19 12.07 9.77
N LEU A 197 5.17 10.89 10.39
CA LEU A 197 3.96 10.35 11.05
C LEU A 197 3.61 11.09 12.34
N LEU A 198 4.61 11.46 13.15
CA LEU A 198 4.37 12.12 14.44
C LEU A 198 4.11 13.62 14.30
N HIS A 199 4.71 14.28 13.30
CA HIS A 199 4.65 15.73 13.13
C HIS A 199 3.86 16.17 11.88
N ASN A 200 2.90 15.36 11.42
CA ASN A 200 2.04 15.70 10.30
C ASN A 200 1.06 16.84 10.64
N GLN A 201 0.64 17.60 9.62
CA GLN A 201 -0.23 18.77 9.78
C GLN A 201 -1.57 18.52 10.50
N TYR A 202 -2.05 17.27 10.55
CA TYR A 202 -3.34 16.92 11.14
C TYR A 202 -3.23 16.34 12.55
N MET A 203 -2.04 15.94 13.00
CA MET A 203 -1.76 15.38 14.33
C MET A 203 -2.78 14.31 14.77
N MET A 204 -3.21 13.48 13.81
CA MET A 204 -4.25 12.48 14.04
C MET A 204 -3.70 11.29 14.85
N ARG A 205 -4.53 10.67 15.69
CA ARG A 205 -4.10 9.54 16.53
C ARG A 205 -3.65 8.31 15.72
N ASN A 206 -4.27 8.09 14.56
CA ASN A 206 -3.91 6.98 13.66
C ASN A 206 -2.47 7.11 13.16
N THR A 207 -1.94 8.31 12.89
CA THR A 207 -0.55 8.50 12.47
C THR A 207 0.45 8.16 13.59
N ALA A 208 0.09 8.46 14.84
CA ALA A 208 0.90 8.06 15.99
C ALA A 208 0.88 6.53 16.20
N GLN A 209 -0.28 5.89 15.99
CA GLN A 209 -0.40 4.43 16.04
C GLN A 209 0.39 3.77 14.89
N ALA A 210 0.35 4.33 13.69
CA ALA A 210 1.16 3.92 12.55
C ALA A 210 2.66 3.93 12.90
N SER A 211 3.13 5.05 13.48
CA SER A 211 4.53 5.20 13.89
C SER A 211 4.92 4.14 14.92
N ASN A 212 4.07 3.88 15.92
CA ASN A 212 4.34 2.87 16.93
C ASN A 212 4.39 1.45 16.31
N LEU A 213 3.48 1.14 15.39
CA LEU A 213 3.43 -0.15 14.72
C LEU A 213 4.70 -0.39 13.88
N LEU A 214 5.14 0.62 13.12
CA LEU A 214 6.39 0.54 12.35
C LEU A 214 7.62 0.40 13.26
N GLU A 215 7.68 1.15 14.37
CA GLU A 215 8.79 1.05 15.32
C GLU A 215 8.85 -0.33 16.00
N LEU A 216 7.70 -0.95 16.28
CA LEU A 216 7.63 -2.33 16.74
C LEU A 216 8.16 -3.29 15.67
N LEU A 217 7.73 -3.16 14.41
CA LEU A 217 8.22 -3.98 13.30
C LEU A 217 9.74 -3.88 13.15
N TRP A 218 10.29 -2.67 13.10
CA TRP A 218 11.72 -2.43 12.89
C TRP A 218 12.61 -3.01 14.00
N ARG A 219 12.07 -3.14 15.22
CA ARG A 219 12.77 -3.69 16.40
C ARG A 219 12.50 -5.15 16.64
N ASP A 220 11.54 -5.75 15.92
CA ASP A 220 11.17 -7.12 16.16
C ASP A 220 12.37 -8.05 15.84
N PRO A 221 12.69 -9.02 16.72
CA PRO A 221 13.81 -9.92 16.50
C PRO A 221 13.59 -10.88 15.32
N ASP A 222 12.35 -11.16 14.94
CA ASP A 222 12.02 -12.05 13.82
C ASP A 222 12.67 -11.51 12.53
N GLU A 223 13.32 -12.40 11.80
CA GLU A 223 13.99 -12.03 10.56
C GLU A 223 13.01 -11.71 9.43
N TYR A 224 11.78 -12.23 9.50
CA TYR A 224 10.69 -11.97 8.56
C TYR A 224 9.83 -10.76 8.94
N ALA A 225 10.20 -10.01 9.99
CA ALA A 225 9.57 -8.75 10.38
C ALA A 225 9.98 -7.60 9.43
N ILE A 226 9.63 -7.74 8.16
CA ILE A 226 9.84 -6.75 7.10
C ILE A 226 8.68 -6.80 6.10
N GLY A 227 8.29 -5.64 5.61
CA GLY A 227 7.24 -5.49 4.62
C GLY A 227 5.83 -5.83 5.13
N PRO A 228 4.84 -5.86 4.23
CA PRO A 228 3.44 -6.16 4.54
C PRO A 228 3.23 -7.55 5.16
N TYR A 229 4.03 -8.54 4.76
CA TYR A 229 4.02 -9.87 5.38
C TYR A 229 4.48 -9.80 6.84
N GLY A 230 5.62 -9.15 7.11
CA GLY A 230 6.12 -8.95 8.47
C GLY A 230 5.14 -8.17 9.35
N LEU A 231 4.44 -7.17 8.80
CA LEU A 231 3.34 -6.49 9.49
C LEU A 231 2.23 -7.46 9.88
N GLY A 232 1.83 -8.35 8.97
CA GLY A 232 0.82 -9.38 9.26
C GLY A 232 1.24 -10.30 10.40
N LEU A 233 2.48 -10.81 10.37
CA LEU A 233 3.04 -11.64 11.45
C LEU A 233 3.04 -10.92 12.79
N LEU A 234 3.56 -9.69 12.81
CA LEU A 234 3.62 -8.86 14.00
C LEU A 234 2.22 -8.64 14.58
N MET A 235 1.27 -8.21 13.74
CA MET A 235 -0.08 -7.91 14.21
C MET A 235 -0.80 -9.15 14.75
N GLU A 236 -0.63 -10.32 14.14
CA GLU A 236 -1.18 -11.58 14.64
C GLU A 236 -0.54 -11.97 15.98
N ASN A 237 0.80 -11.95 16.07
CA ASN A 237 1.56 -12.37 17.24
C ASN A 237 1.27 -11.50 18.49
N TYR A 238 1.15 -10.19 18.30
CA TYR A 238 0.88 -9.24 19.38
C TYR A 238 -0.61 -8.89 19.55
N LYS A 239 -1.50 -9.53 18.77
CA LYS A 239 -2.95 -9.28 18.76
C LYS A 239 -3.29 -7.79 18.58
N LEU A 240 -2.60 -7.15 17.65
CA LEU A 240 -2.78 -5.75 17.34
C LEU A 240 -3.87 -5.60 16.27
N ASP A 241 -4.76 -4.65 16.48
CA ASP A 241 -5.70 -4.18 15.48
C ASP A 241 -5.34 -2.75 15.09
N TYR A 242 -4.98 -2.56 13.81
CA TYR A 242 -4.64 -1.26 13.26
C TYR A 242 -5.40 -1.05 11.96
N GLY A 243 -6.08 0.09 11.90
CA GLY A 243 -6.72 0.63 10.72
C GLY A 243 -6.04 1.94 10.30
N VAL A 244 -5.87 2.10 8.99
CA VAL A 244 -5.26 3.28 8.35
C VAL A 244 -6.19 4.50 8.41
N ILE A 245 -7.51 4.26 8.45
CA ILE A 245 -8.57 5.28 8.48
C ILE A 245 -9.35 5.17 9.78
#